data_AF-A0A4S2H2D7-F1
#
_entry.id   AF-A0A4S2H2D7-F1
#
_cell.length_a   1.000
_cell.length_b   1.000
_cell.length_c   1.000
_cell.angle_alpha   90.00
_cell.angle_beta   90.00
_cell.angle_gamma   90.00
#
_symmetry.space_group_name_H-M   'P 1'
#
loop_
_entity.id
_entity.type
_entity.pdbx_description
1 polymer ?
#
loop_
_entity_poly.entity_id
_entity_poly.type
_entity_poly.pdbx_seq_one_letter_code
_entity_poly.pdbx_strand_id
1 'polypeptide(L)'
;MQIIQSVLDYLRLGFAEVNAVQGLVIALVAALLLPGWRRIPVFALGATVVHLLADVLAPVFANGAALRLPPLLYVGFWEHVLILILGYLVVISVLAAIKRLIFKR
;
A
#
# COMPACT_ATOMS: atom_id res chain seq x y z
N MET A 1 10.50 8.70 24.08
CA MET A 1 11.32 8.70 22.84
C MET A 1 11.28 7.37 22.09
N GLN A 2 11.18 6.21 22.76
CA GLN A 2 11.10 4.90 22.09
C GLN A 2 9.88 4.73 21.16
N ILE A 3 8.68 5.14 21.59
CA ILE A 3 7.44 5.02 20.79
C ILE A 3 7.57 5.73 19.43
N ILE A 4 8.18 6.92 19.40
CA ILE A 4 8.36 7.69 18.16
C ILE A 4 9.26 6.93 17.20
N GLN A 5 10.35 6.32 17.69
CA GLN A 5 11.26 5.54 16.84
C GLN A 5 10.56 4.31 16.27
N SER A 6 9.80 3.58 17.10
CA SER A 6 9.03 2.44 16.63
C SER A 6 8.04 2.84 15.51
N VAL A 7 7.31 3.94 15.67
CA VAL A 7 6.39 4.44 14.64
C VAL A 7 7.14 4.80 13.35
N LEU A 8 8.28 5.48 13.45
CA LEU A 8 9.10 5.84 12.30
C LEU A 8 9.64 4.61 11.57
N ASP A 9 10.00 3.57 12.29
CA ASP A 9 10.47 2.31 11.70
C ASP A 9 9.35 1.62 10.91
N TYR A 10 8.13 1.55 11.44
CA TYR A 10 6.96 1.05 10.70
C TYR A 10 6.67 1.86 9.44
N LEU A 11 6.78 3.19 9.50
CA LEU A 11 6.59 4.05 8.33
C LEU A 11 7.66 3.83 7.26
N ARG A 12 8.92 3.63 7.67
CA ARG A 12 10.03 3.33 6.75
C ARG A 12 9.86 1.99 6.06
N LEU A 13 9.51 0.95 6.82
CA LEU A 13 9.22 -0.38 6.27
C LEU A 13 8.06 -0.30 5.28
N GLY A 14 6.96 0.38 5.64
CA GLY A 14 5.81 0.53 4.77
C GLY A 14 6.14 1.27 3.47
N PHE A 15 6.93 2.34 3.56
CA PHE A 15 7.39 3.06 2.38
C PHE A 15 8.25 2.16 1.48
N ALA A 16 9.18 1.39 2.03
CA ALA A 16 10.06 0.51 1.26
C ALA A 16 9.27 -0.56 0.49
N GLU A 17 8.31 -1.22 1.14
CA GLU A 17 7.44 -2.23 0.52
C GLU A 17 6.62 -1.65 -0.65
N VAL A 18 6.04 -0.47 -0.46
CA VAL A 18 5.22 0.19 -1.50
C VAL A 18 6.09 0.83 -2.60
N ASN A 19 7.35 1.17 -2.31
CA ASN A 19 8.26 1.81 -3.27
C ASN A 19 8.85 0.84 -4.31
N ALA A 20 8.41 -0.42 -4.34
CA ALA A 20 8.61 -1.30 -5.47
C ALA A 20 7.71 -0.89 -6.66
N VAL A 21 8.07 -1.32 -7.89
CA VAL A 21 7.32 -0.95 -9.12
C VAL A 21 5.83 -1.28 -9.00
N GLN A 22 5.48 -2.47 -8.50
CA GLN A 22 4.10 -2.87 -8.26
C GLN A 22 3.36 -1.91 -7.32
N GLY A 23 3.96 -1.63 -6.16
CA GLY A 23 3.37 -0.76 -5.15
C GLY A 23 3.16 0.67 -5.66
N LEU A 24 4.13 1.22 -6.39
CA LEU A 24 4.06 2.56 -6.98
C LEU A 24 2.97 2.67 -8.05
N VAL A 25 2.81 1.65 -8.90
CA VAL A 25 1.74 1.63 -9.91
C VAL A 25 0.37 1.62 -9.24
N ILE A 26 0.17 0.77 -8.22
CA ILE A 26 -1.08 0.73 -7.45
C ILE A 26 -1.34 2.09 -6.78
N ALA A 27 -0.33 2.66 -6.13
CA ALA A 27 -0.44 3.94 -5.44
C ALA A 27 -0.76 5.09 -6.40
N LEU A 28 -0.16 5.09 -7.60
CA LEU A 28 -0.43 6.09 -8.63
C LEU A 28 -1.87 6.03 -9.11
N VAL A 29 -2.38 4.84 -9.45
CA VAL A 29 -3.78 4.67 -9.85
C VAL A 29 -4.72 5.12 -8.73
N ALA A 30 -4.45 4.71 -7.49
CA ALA A 30 -5.23 5.13 -6.33
C ALA A 30 -5.23 6.66 -6.14
N ALA A 31 -4.06 7.31 -6.25
CA ALA A 31 -3.93 8.76 -6.12
C ALA A 31 -4.63 9.54 -7.24
N LEU A 32 -4.59 9.04 -8.48
CA LEU A 32 -5.29 9.65 -9.61
C LEU A 32 -6.81 9.58 -9.42
N LEU A 33 -7.32 8.41 -9.03
CA LEU A 33 -8.75 8.17 -8.78
C LEU A 33 -9.27 8.81 -7.49
N LEU A 34 -8.40 9.25 -6.57
CA LEU A 34 -8.77 9.85 -5.30
C LEU A 34 -9.63 11.12 -5.51
N PRO A 35 -10.90 11.13 -5.07
CA PRO A 35 -11.80 12.26 -5.27
C PRO A 35 -11.56 13.40 -4.26
N GLY A 36 -10.93 13.10 -3.12
CA GLY A 36 -10.62 14.09 -2.09
C GLY A 36 -9.84 13.51 -0.93
N TRP A 37 -9.19 14.39 -0.16
CA TRP A 37 -8.23 14.02 0.90
C TRP A 37 -8.85 13.19 2.03
N ARG A 38 -10.13 13.43 2.36
CA ARG A 38 -10.85 12.64 3.38
C ARG A 38 -11.01 11.16 3.01
N ARG A 39 -10.80 10.79 1.74
CA ARG A 39 -10.89 9.41 1.25
C ARG A 39 -9.55 8.67 1.24
N ILE A 40 -8.44 9.33 1.59
CA ILE A 40 -7.09 8.71 1.61
C ILE A 40 -7.08 7.40 2.41
N PRO A 41 -7.64 7.32 3.64
CA PRO A 41 -7.63 6.06 4.38
C PRO A 41 -8.36 4.92 3.66
N VAL A 42 -9.49 5.22 3.01
CA VAL A 42 -10.26 4.22 2.25
C VAL A 42 -9.48 3.74 1.03
N PHE A 43 -8.82 4.65 0.32
CA PHE A 43 -7.99 4.30 -0.83
C PHE A 43 -6.73 3.53 -0.44
N ALA A 44 -6.12 3.85 0.70
CA ALA A 44 -4.99 3.09 1.23
C ALA A 44 -5.41 1.64 1.58
N LEU A 45 -6.55 1.45 2.24
CA LEU A 45 -7.10 0.11 2.49
C LEU A 45 -7.36 -0.65 1.19
N GLY A 46 -8.00 -0.01 0.21
CA GLY A 46 -8.25 -0.62 -1.10
C GLY A 46 -6.96 -0.99 -1.84
N ALA A 47 -5.95 -0.10 -1.82
CA ALA A 47 -4.65 -0.36 -2.40
C ALA A 47 -3.93 -1.53 -1.73
N THR A 48 -4.00 -1.64 -0.40
CA THR A 48 -3.48 -2.81 0.33
C THR A 48 -4.17 -4.09 -0.11
N VAL A 49 -5.50 -4.10 -0.25
CA VAL A 49 -6.21 -5.30 -0.75
C VAL A 49 -5.75 -5.67 -2.15
N VAL A 50 -5.63 -4.69 -3.06
CA VAL A 50 -5.13 -4.92 -4.43
C VAL A 50 -3.69 -5.45 -4.41
N HIS A 51 -2.83 -4.92 -3.54
CA HIS A 51 -1.46 -5.40 -3.39
C HIS A 51 -1.41 -6.86 -2.95
N LEU A 52 -2.16 -7.22 -1.90
CA LEU A 52 -2.21 -8.60 -1.41
C LEU A 52 -2.78 -9.56 -2.46
N LEU A 53 -3.79 -9.12 -3.22
CA LEU A 53 -4.33 -9.90 -4.34
C LEU A 53 -3.27 -10.08 -5.44
N ALA A 54 -2.50 -9.04 -5.76
CA ALA A 54 -1.41 -9.14 -6.72
C ALA A 54 -0.34 -10.14 -6.25
N ASP A 55 0.03 -10.15 -4.97
CA ASP A 55 1.02 -11.10 -4.44
C ASP A 55 0.54 -12.56 -4.55
N VAL A 56 -0.75 -12.79 -4.32
CA VAL A 56 -1.35 -14.14 -4.45
C VAL A 56 -1.46 -14.55 -5.92
N LEU A 57 -1.87 -13.63 -6.80
CA LEU A 57 -2.20 -13.94 -8.18
C LEU A 57 -0.98 -13.90 -9.13
N ALA A 58 0.02 -13.08 -8.85
CA ALA A 58 1.24 -12.98 -9.65
C ALA A 58 1.91 -14.34 -9.90
N PRO A 59 2.17 -15.21 -8.91
CA PRO A 59 2.79 -16.51 -9.16
C PRO A 59 1.86 -17.48 -9.91
N VAL A 60 0.53 -17.34 -9.77
CA VAL A 60 -0.45 -18.14 -10.50
C VAL A 60 -0.35 -17.83 -12.00
N PHE A 61 -0.29 -16.55 -12.35
CA PHE A 61 -0.17 -16.13 -13.75
C PHE A 61 1.23 -16.30 -14.33
N ALA A 62 2.29 -16.03 -13.56
CA ALA A 62 3.66 -16.07 -14.06
C ALA A 62 4.20 -17.50 -14.21
N ASN A 63 3.86 -18.40 -13.27
CA ASN A 63 4.49 -19.72 -13.15
C ASN A 63 3.49 -20.87 -13.14
N GLY A 64 2.19 -20.61 -13.35
CA GLY A 64 1.14 -21.63 -13.26
C GLY A 64 1.01 -22.22 -11.85
N ALA A 65 1.43 -21.49 -10.82
CA ALA A 65 1.38 -21.97 -9.44
C ALA A 65 -0.07 -22.20 -9.00
N ALA A 66 -0.29 -23.16 -8.11
CA ALA A 66 -1.60 -23.34 -7.48
C ALA A 66 -1.97 -22.10 -6.66
N LEU A 67 -3.24 -21.68 -6.73
CA LEU A 67 -3.78 -20.60 -5.90
C LEU A 67 -3.63 -21.00 -4.42
N ARG A 68 -2.91 -20.18 -3.65
CA ARG A 68 -2.75 -20.35 -2.21
C ARG A 68 -3.34 -19.15 -1.48
N LEU A 69 -4.18 -19.43 -0.49
CA LEU A 69 -4.74 -18.38 0.34
C LEU A 69 -3.66 -17.76 1.24
N PRO A 70 -3.74 -16.45 1.51
CA PRO A 70 -2.86 -15.82 2.48
C PRO A 70 -3.00 -16.48 3.87
N PRO A 71 -1.93 -16.49 4.68
CA PRO A 71 -1.93 -17.08 6.01
C PRO A 71 -2.67 -16.18 7.02
N LEU A 72 -3.99 -16.02 6.87
CA LEU A 72 -4.84 -15.09 7.64
C LEU A 72 -4.83 -15.33 9.16
N LEU A 73 -4.44 -16.52 9.61
CA LEU A 73 -4.40 -16.88 11.04
C LEU A 73 -3.06 -16.54 11.71
N TYR A 74 -2.08 -16.03 10.96
CA TYR A 74 -0.74 -15.73 11.47
C TYR A 74 -0.61 -14.24 11.76
N VAL A 75 -0.07 -13.90 12.94
CA VAL A 75 0.12 -12.50 13.36
C VAL A 75 1.02 -11.73 12.39
N GLY A 76 2.09 -12.36 11.91
CA GLY A 76 3.01 -11.73 10.95
C GLY A 76 2.37 -11.33 9.62
N PHE A 77 1.29 -12.01 9.19
CA PHE A 77 0.51 -11.56 8.04
C PHE A 77 -0.12 -10.20 8.31
N TRP A 78 -0.78 -10.04 9.47
CA TRP A 78 -1.43 -8.79 9.83
C TRP A 78 -0.45 -7.64 10.11
N GLU A 79 0.75 -7.95 10.60
CA GLU A 79 1.85 -6.98 10.69
C GLU A 79 2.24 -6.47 9.30
N HIS A 80 2.40 -7.38 8.32
CA HIS A 80 2.67 -7.00 6.94
C HIS A 80 1.52 -6.18 6.32
N VAL A 81 0.26 -6.56 6.56
CA VAL A 81 -0.91 -5.76 6.13
C VAL A 81 -0.85 -4.34 6.70
N LEU A 82 -0.53 -4.20 8.00
CA LEU A 82 -0.41 -2.90 8.64
C LEU A 82 0.73 -2.07 8.02
N ILE A 83 1.88 -2.68 7.77
CA ILE A 83 3.03 -2.07 7.09
C ILE A 83 2.60 -1.53 5.71
N LEU A 84 1.89 -2.33 4.91
CA LEU A 84 1.37 -1.91 3.60
C LEU A 84 0.37 -0.74 3.72
N ILE A 85 -0.57 -0.80 4.67
CA ILE A 85 -1.53 0.30 4.88
C ILE A 85 -0.80 1.60 5.19
N LEU A 86 0.18 1.56 6.09
CA LEU A 86 0.98 2.74 6.45
C LEU A 86 1.80 3.24 5.26
N GLY A 87 2.40 2.34 4.48
CA GLY A 87 3.10 2.67 3.25
C GLY A 87 2.20 3.37 2.24
N TYR A 88 1.03 2.81 1.95
CA TYR A 88 0.08 3.39 1.02
C TYR A 88 -0.50 4.71 1.51
N LEU A 89 -0.76 4.87 2.81
CA LEU A 89 -1.16 6.16 3.38
C LEU A 89 -0.13 7.25 3.04
N VAL A 90 1.16 6.96 3.22
CA VAL A 90 2.24 7.92 2.91
C VAL A 90 2.33 8.18 1.42
N VAL A 91 2.50 7.13 0.60
CA VAL A 91 2.76 7.28 -0.85
C VAL A 91 1.56 7.91 -1.57
N ILE A 92 0.34 7.46 -1.28
CA ILE A 92 -0.87 8.04 -1.89
C ILE A 92 -1.03 9.51 -1.47
N SER A 93 -0.73 9.86 -0.22
CA SER A 93 -0.79 11.27 0.22
C SER A 93 0.20 12.15 -0.54
N VAL A 94 1.44 11.69 -0.73
CA VAL A 94 2.46 12.40 -1.49
C VAL A 94 2.01 12.56 -2.95
N LEU A 95 1.57 11.49 -3.60
CA LEU A 95 1.12 11.54 -4.99
C LEU A 95 -0.15 12.40 -5.16
N ALA A 96 -1.07 12.37 -4.21
CA ALA A 96 -2.25 13.22 -4.21
C ALA A 96 -1.89 14.71 -4.06
N ALA A 97 -0.90 15.03 -3.22
CA ALA A 97 -0.38 16.40 -3.10
C ALA A 97 0.28 16.87 -4.41
N ILE A 98 1.09 16.01 -5.05
CA ILE A 98 1.70 16.29 -6.36
C ILE A 98 0.61 16.50 -7.42
N LYS A 99 -0.39 15.61 -7.49
CA LYS A 99 -1.56 15.76 -8.39
C LYS A 99 -2.20 17.13 -8.19
N ARG A 100 -2.46 17.52 -6.94
CA ARG A 100 -3.08 18.80 -6.61
C ARG A 100 -2.28 19.99 -7.14
N LEU A 101 -0.96 19.95 -6.97
CA LEU A 101 -0.04 21.00 -7.41
C LEU A 101 -0.01 21.11 -8.94
N ILE A 102 0.05 19.99 -9.65
CA ILE A 102 0.09 19.94 -11.11
C ILE A 102 -1.24 20.42 -11.72
N PHE A 103 -2.36 19.93 -11.19
CA PHE A 103 -3.69 20.22 -11.73
C PHE A 103 -4.32 21.52 -11.18
N LYS A 104 -3.62 22.25 -10.29
CA LYS A 104 -4.07 23.50 -9.63
C LYS A 104 -5.50 23.43 -9.05
N ARG A 105 -5.89 22.28 -8.52
CA ARG A 105 -7.18 22.00 -7.87
C ARG A 105 -6.91 21.13 -6.66
#